data_AF-A0A1I7XQ93-F1
#
_entry.id   AF-A0A1I7XQ93-F1
#
_cell.length_a   1.000
_cell.length_b   1.000
_cell.length_c   1.000
_cell.angle_alpha   90.00
_cell.angle_beta   90.00
_cell.angle_gamma   90.00
#
_symmetry.space_group_name_H-M   'P 1'
#
loop_
_entity.id
_entity.type
_entity.pdbx_description
1 polymer ?
#
loop_
_entity_poly.entity_id
_entity_poly.type
_entity_poly.pdbx_seq_one_letter_code
_entity_poly.pdbx_strand_id
1 'polypeptide(L)' 'MDLICTTSEGHDSIVYLQDQWADSKCDPGARIRLIGAKKWGDLDWLVSNDNGILITSPDTLVRCTSIASSSWCARKVRF' A
#
# COMPACT_ATOMS: atom_id res chain seq x y z
N MET A 1 -9.46 -1.33 -6.65
CA MET A 1 -9.48 -2.73 -6.18
C MET A 1 -9.54 -2.71 -4.66
N ASP A 2 -10.19 -3.70 -4.05
CA ASP A 2 -10.27 -3.80 -2.59
C ASP A 2 -9.37 -4.93 -2.11
N LEU A 3 -8.64 -4.72 -1.02
CA LEU A 3 -7.77 -5.73 -0.44
C LEU A 3 -8.43 -6.32 0.80
N ILE A 4 -8.48 -7.64 0.89
CA ILE A 4 -8.87 -8.34 2.12
C ILE A 4 -7.57 -8.69 2.83
N CYS A 5 -7.40 -8.12 4.03
CA CYS A 5 -6.16 -8.22 4.79
C CYS A 5 -6.43 -8.78 6.17
N THR A 6 -5.67 -9.78 6.57
CA THR A 6 -5.69 -10.28 7.94
C THR A 6 -4.69 -9.47 8.77
N THR A 7 -5.18 -8.82 9.81
CA THR A 7 -4.36 -8.06 10.76
C THR A 7 -3.51 -8.99 11.63
N SER A 8 -2.49 -8.47 12.30
CA SER A 8 -1.67 -9.25 13.24
C SER A 8 -2.47 -9.83 14.42
N GLU A 9 -3.66 -9.30 14.68
CA GLU A 9 -4.59 -9.77 15.71
C GLU A 9 -5.49 -10.91 15.20
N GLY A 10 -5.37 -11.29 13.92
CA GLY A 10 -6.15 -12.36 13.30
C GLY A 10 -7.54 -11.93 12.82
N HIS A 11 -7.85 -10.64 12.85
CA HIS A 11 -9.09 -10.10 12.30
C HIS A 11 -8.93 -9.82 10.81
N ASP A 12 -9.92 -10.26 10.03
CA ASP A 12 -10.04 -9.88 8.63
C ASP A 12 -10.63 -8.48 8.53
N SER A 13 -9.96 -7.65 7.72
CA SER A 13 -10.27 -6.24 7.52
C SER A 13 -10.22 -5.95 6.03
N ILE A 14 -11.15 -5.14 5.56
CA ILE A 14 -11.17 -4.70 4.17
C ILE A 14 -10.44 -3.36 4.08
N VAL A 15 -9.50 -3.28 3.12
CA VAL A 15 -8.80 -2.05 2.78
C VAL A 15 -9.30 -1.58 1.41
N TYR A 16 -10.09 -0.51 1.43
CA TYR A 16 -10.58 0.16 0.24
C TYR A 16 -9.50 1.06 -0.34
N LEU A 17 -9.13 0.81 -1.60
CA LEU A 17 -8.15 1.61 -2.32
C LEU A 17 -8.84 2.46 -3.40
N GLN A 18 -8.73 3.77 -3.25
CA GLN A 18 -9.30 4.75 -4.17
C GLN A 18 -8.21 5.53 -4.92
N ASP A 19 -8.62 6.22 -5.99
CA ASP A 19 -7.75 7.06 -6.82
C ASP A 19 -6.54 6.30 -7.38
N GLN A 20 -5.33 6.85 -7.24
CA GLN A 20 -4.09 6.24 -7.73
C GLN A 20 -3.76 4.90 -7.04
N TRP A 21 -4.33 4.66 -5.86
CA TRP A 21 -4.12 3.42 -5.11
C TRP A 21 -4.94 2.25 -5.68
N ALA A 22 -6.00 2.54 -6.43
CA ALA A 22 -6.87 1.52 -7.01
C ALA A 22 -6.13 0.63 -8.03
N ASP A 23 -5.08 1.16 -8.67
CA ASP A 23 -4.22 0.48 -9.65
C ASP A 23 -3.00 -0.21 -9.02
N SER A 24 -2.88 -0.20 -7.68
CA SER A 24 -1.76 -0.84 -7.00
C SER A 24 -1.80 -2.36 -7.20
N LYS A 25 -0.68 -2.91 -7.68
CA LYS A 25 -0.50 -4.35 -7.85
C LYS A 25 0.03 -4.93 -6.55
N CYS A 26 -0.86 -5.51 -5.75
CA CYS A 26 -0.51 -6.28 -4.57
C CYS A 26 -0.67 -7.76 -4.87
N ASP A 27 0.39 -8.54 -4.68
CA ASP A 27 0.31 -9.99 -4.82
C ASP A 27 -0.42 -10.61 -3.62
N PRO A 28 -1.21 -11.67 -3.81
CA PRO A 28 -1.87 -12.36 -2.70
C PRO A 28 -0.82 -12.95 -1.75
N GLY A 29 -0.98 -12.68 -0.45
CA GLY A 29 -0.01 -13.06 0.59
C GLY A 29 1.14 -12.07 0.77
N ALA A 30 1.19 -10.98 -0.01
CA ALA A 30 2.15 -9.91 0.24
C ALA A 30 1.81 -9.18 1.55
N ARG A 31 2.86 -8.82 2.30
CA ARG A 31 2.72 -7.99 3.50
C ARG A 31 2.59 -6.53 3.09
N ILE A 32 1.60 -5.86 3.64
CA ILE A 32 1.38 -4.43 3.43
C ILE A 32 1.46 -3.66 4.74
N ARG A 33 1.76 -2.36 4.66
CA ARG A 33 1.70 -1.44 5.79
C ARG A 33 0.91 -0.20 5.41
N LEU A 34 -0.05 0.14 6.26
CA LEU A 34 -0.85 1.36 6.14
C LEU A 34 -0.26 2.45 7.04
N ILE A 35 -0.12 3.66 6.51
CA ILE A 35 0.31 4.84 7.27
C ILE A 35 -0.75 5.93 7.12
N GLY A 36 -1.34 6.37 8.23
CA GLY A 36 -2.32 7.46 8.22
C GLY A 36 -3.61 7.15 7.45
N ALA A 37 -3.91 5.88 7.20
CA ALA A 37 -5.16 5.47 6.55
C ALA A 37 -6.36 5.86 7.42
N LYS A 38 -7.45 6.27 6.76
CA LYS A 38 -8.67 6.65 7.45
C LYS A 38 -9.46 5.40 7.82
N LYS A 39 -9.92 5.30 9.06
CA LYS A 39 -10.86 4.23 9.44
C LYS A 39 -12.18 4.43 8.71
N TRP A 40 -12.68 3.37 8.10
CA TRP A 40 -13.97 3.34 7.43
C TRP A 40 -14.84 2.33 8.17
N GLY A 41 -15.66 2.79 9.12
CA GLY A 41 -16.37 1.90 10.04
C GLY A 41 -15.46 1.37 11.17
N ASP A 42 -15.80 0.19 11.70
CA ASP A 42 -15.15 -0.35 12.90
C ASP A 42 -13.84 -1.10 12.63
N LEU A 43 -13.78 -1.85 11.52
CA LEU A 43 -12.64 -2.70 11.17
C LEU A 43 -12.01 -2.37 9.83
N ASP A 44 -12.69 -1.63 8.95
CA ASP A 44 -12.20 -1.39 7.59
C ASP A 44 -11.40 -0.10 7.50
N TRP A 45 -10.59 -0.02 6.44
CA TRP A 45 -9.69 1.10 6.18
C TRP A 45 -9.90 1.65 4.78
N LEU A 46 -9.79 2.96 4.66
CA LEU A 46 -9.81 3.68 3.39
C LEU A 46 -8.44 4.33 3.16
N VAL A 47 -7.88 4.05 1.98
CA VAL A 47 -6.71 4.74 1.45
C VAL A 47 -7.11 5.49 0.18
N SER A 48 -6.92 6.80 0.18
CA SER A 48 -7.21 7.68 -0.96
C SER A 48 -6.06 8.67 -1.15
N ASN A 49 -6.13 9.55 -2.16
CA ASN A 49 -5.11 10.58 -2.34
C ASN A 49 -4.98 11.53 -1.14
N ASP A 50 -6.10 11.79 -0.46
CA ASP A 50 -6.14 12.66 0.72
C ASP A 50 -5.90 11.89 2.03
N ASN A 51 -6.13 10.57 2.03
CA ASN A 51 -6.16 9.76 3.23
C ASN A 51 -5.13 8.64 3.18
N GLY A 52 -3.99 8.87 3.82
CA GLY A 52 -2.99 7.85 4.10
C GLY A 52 -2.22 7.35 2.89
N ILE A 53 -1.36 6.37 3.15
CA ILE A 53 -0.41 5.79 2.19
C ILE A 53 -0.40 4.28 2.39
N LEU A 54 -0.43 3.54 1.28
CA LEU A 54 -0.19 2.10 1.24
C LEU A 54 1.28 1.83 0.90
N ILE A 55 1.97 1.05 1.73
CA ILE A 55 3.32 0.54 1.46
C ILE A 55 3.22 -0.94 1.15
N THR A 56 3.61 -1.31 -0.06
CA THR A 56 3.81 -2.70 -0.48
C THR A 56 5.21 -3.16 -0.05
N SER A 57 5.31 -4.34 0.56
CA SER A 57 6.58 -4.91 1.04
C SER A 57 7.33 -4.00 2.03
N PRO A 58 6.78 -3.73 3.24
CA PRO A 58 7.35 -2.80 4.20
C PRO A 58 8.72 -3.21 4.75
N ASP A 59 9.11 -4.47 4.57
CA ASP A 59 10.41 -5.00 4.99
C ASP A 59 11.55 -4.68 3.99
N THR A 60 11.21 -4.21 2.78
CA THR A 60 12.19 -3.82 1.75
C THR A 60 12.51 -2.33 1.84
N LEU A 61 13.74 -2.00 2.25
CA LEU A 61 14.22 -0.62 2.28
C LEU A 61 14.82 -0.21 0.94
N VAL A 62 14.25 0.83 0.34
CA VAL A 62 14.71 1.39 -0.93
C VAL A 62 15.41 2.74 -0.67
N ARG A 63 16.58 2.96 -1.29
CA ARG A 63 17.27 4.25 -1.21
C ARG A 63 16.46 5.34 -1.91
N CYS A 64 16.37 6.53 -1.32
CA CYS A 64 15.67 7.67 -1.91
C CYS A 64 16.21 8.06 -3.30
N THR A 65 17.51 7.89 -3.53
CA THR A 65 18.14 8.16 -4.84
C THR A 65 17.63 7.22 -5.93
N SER A 66 17.37 5.95 -5.59
CA SER A 66 16.74 4.98 -6.50
C SER A 66 15.32 5.44 -6.87
N ILE A 67 14.53 5.88 -5.90
CA ILE A 67 13.17 6.41 -6.13
C ILE A 67 13.23 7.64 -7.04
N ALA A 68 14.05 8.64 -6.72
CA ALA A 68 14.20 9.84 -7.53
C ALA A 68 14.57 9.52 -8.99
N SER A 69 15.50 8.58 -9.20
CA SER A 69 15.90 8.15 -10.55
C SER A 69 14.85 7.31 -11.29
N SER A 70 13.90 6.70 -10.56
CA SER A 70 12.82 5.88 -11.15
C SER A 70 11.70 6.71 -11.75
N SER A 71 11.60 8.00 -11.40
CA SER A 71 10.60 8.95 -11.93
C SER A 71 10.59 9.02 -13.46
N TRP A 72 11.76 8.94 -14.11
CA TRP A 72 11.88 8.95 -15.56
C TRP A 72 11.66 7.57 -16.19
N CYS A 73 12.21 6.52 -15.56
CA CYS A 73 12.07 5.16 -16.05
C CYS A 73 12.21 4.16 -14.91
N ALA A 74 11.10 3.55 -14.54
CA ALA A 74 11.07 2.50 -13.53
C ALA A 74 12.00 1.31 -13.89
N ARG A 75 12.07 0.91 -15.17
CA ARG A 75 12.94 -0.21 -15.60
C ARG A 75 14.42 0.04 -15.38
N LYS A 76 14.87 1.29 -15.40
CA LYS A 76 16.28 1.65 -15.18
C LYS A 76 16.72 1.38 -13.74
N VAL A 77 15.76 1.39 -12.81
CA VAL A 77 15.99 1.18 -11.39
C VAL A 77 15.49 -0.21 -11.02
N ARG A 78 16.41 -1.11 -10.67
CA ARG A 78 16.03 -2.44 -10.19
C ARG A 78 16.09 -2.44 -8.66
N PHE A 79 14.97 -2.82 -8.04
CA PHE A 79 14.82 -3.01 -6.59
C PHE A 79 15.11 -4.45 -6.21
#